data_AF-A0A926UXU2-F1
#
_entry.id   AF-A0A926UXU2-F1
#
_cell.length_a   1.000
_cell.length_b   1.000
_cell.length_c   1.000
_cell.angle_alpha   90.00
_cell.angle_beta   90.00
_cell.angle_gamma   90.00
#
_symmetry.space_group_name_H-M   'P 1'
#
loop_
_entity.id
_entity.type
_entity.pdbx_description
1 polymer ?
#
loop_
_entity_poly.entity_id
_entity_poly.type
_entity_poly.pdbx_seq_one_letter_code
_entity_poly.pdbx_strand_id
1 'polypeptide(L)'
;MIPFFQHPELGDSRELSYQLWQSVEAWFHWQQASFNYQRVLLEVWIKTAEEFLQMLALGKEGAASINPQMMQHWQQWLSVWSQSFDRKFAQTFQSDDALQIRGQYLTAAATLKKQQQQVLDVILKWNDLPTRSEIDEIHRNIYELRKEMKQLKQAFIEPRSD
;
A
#
# COMPACT_ATOMS: atom_id res chain seq x y z
N MET A 1 -44.71 26.58 6.75
CA MET A 1 -44.01 25.29 6.53
C MET A 1 -43.32 25.40 5.18
N ILE A 2 -42.10 25.95 5.17
CA ILE A 2 -41.37 26.27 3.94
C ILE A 2 -40.60 25.01 3.50
N PRO A 3 -40.66 24.60 2.22
CA PRO A 3 -40.03 23.37 1.75
C PRO A 3 -38.53 23.63 1.56
N PHE A 4 -37.74 23.33 2.59
CA PHE A 4 -36.29 23.56 2.60
C PHE A 4 -35.49 22.46 1.87
N PHE A 5 -36.14 21.48 1.24
CA PHE A 5 -35.52 20.21 0.81
C PHE A 5 -35.22 20.05 -0.69
N GLN A 6 -35.21 21.12 -1.49
CA GLN A 6 -34.97 21.01 -2.96
C GLN A 6 -33.93 21.98 -3.54
N HIS A 7 -32.85 22.28 -2.82
CA HIS A 7 -31.70 22.96 -3.42
C HIS A 7 -30.69 21.95 -4.02
N PRO A 8 -30.30 22.07 -5.31
CA PRO A 8 -29.35 21.17 -5.99
C PRO A 8 -27.99 21.03 -5.28
N GLU A 9 -27.55 22.06 -4.57
CA GLU A 9 -26.29 22.11 -3.82
C GLU A 9 -26.21 21.07 -2.67
N LEU A 10 -27.34 20.57 -2.19
CA LEU A 10 -27.37 19.54 -1.15
C LEU A 10 -27.04 18.13 -1.70
N GLY A 11 -27.14 17.91 -3.02
CA GLY A 11 -26.76 16.65 -3.67
C GLY A 11 -25.25 16.38 -3.58
N ASP A 12 -24.45 17.40 -3.90
CA ASP A 12 -22.98 17.34 -3.87
C ASP A 12 -22.46 17.13 -2.45
N SER A 13 -23.10 17.75 -1.45
CA SER A 13 -22.76 17.57 -0.05
C SER A 13 -22.98 16.13 0.45
N ARG A 14 -23.99 15.43 -0.09
CA ARG A 14 -24.30 14.04 0.26
C ARG A 14 -23.29 13.08 -0.35
N GLU A 15 -22.93 13.29 -1.62
CA GLU A 15 -21.91 12.49 -2.29
C GLU A 15 -20.56 12.61 -1.60
N LEU A 16 -20.15 13.83 -1.25
CA LEU A 16 -18.93 14.05 -0.47
C LEU A 16 -18.96 13.39 0.89
N SER A 17 -20.05 13.57 1.64
CA SER A 17 -20.18 12.96 2.96
C SER A 17 -20.02 11.44 2.85
N TYR A 18 -20.64 10.83 1.85
CA TYR A 18 -20.52 9.40 1.58
C TYR A 18 -19.10 8.98 1.22
N GLN A 19 -18.41 9.70 0.33
CA GLN A 19 -17.03 9.40 -0.06
C GLN A 19 -16.03 9.60 1.09
N LEU A 20 -16.26 10.61 1.94
CA LEU A 20 -15.48 10.83 3.15
C LEU A 20 -15.65 9.66 4.13
N TRP A 21 -16.89 9.18 4.34
CA TRP A 21 -17.14 8.01 5.17
C TRP A 21 -16.46 6.75 4.63
N GLN A 22 -16.53 6.50 3.32
CA GLN A 22 -15.81 5.38 2.70
C GLN A 22 -14.30 5.50 2.86
N SER A 23 -13.76 6.72 2.79
CA SER A 23 -12.33 6.97 2.98
C SER A 23 -11.90 6.71 4.42
N VAL A 24 -12.73 7.10 5.40
CA VAL A 24 -12.50 6.82 6.83
C VAL A 24 -12.55 5.31 7.09
N GLU A 25 -13.53 4.60 6.53
CA GLU A 25 -13.63 3.15 6.64
C GLU A 25 -12.39 2.45 6.03
N ALA A 26 -11.99 2.85 4.82
CA ALA A 26 -10.79 2.32 4.17
C ALA A 26 -9.52 2.61 4.99
N TRP A 27 -9.45 3.77 5.65
CA TRP A 27 -8.36 4.10 6.56
C TRP A 27 -8.32 3.18 7.77
N PHE A 28 -9.45 2.93 8.43
CA PHE A 28 -9.52 1.99 9.55
C PHE A 28 -9.12 0.57 9.14
N HIS A 29 -9.60 0.09 7.99
CA HIS A 29 -9.20 -1.22 7.47
C HIS A 29 -7.70 -1.30 7.17
N TRP A 30 -7.13 -0.26 6.56
CA TRP A 30 -5.69 -0.20 6.32
C TRP A 30 -4.89 -0.17 7.63
N GLN A 31 -5.34 0.60 8.63
CA GLN A 31 -4.70 0.64 9.95
C GLN A 31 -4.72 -0.73 10.62
N GLN A 32 -5.86 -1.42 10.61
CA GLN A 32 -5.97 -2.76 11.17
C GLN A 32 -5.04 -3.75 10.44
N ALA A 33 -5.04 -3.74 9.11
CA ALA A 33 -4.16 -4.60 8.32
C ALA A 33 -2.68 -4.26 8.52
N SER A 34 -2.34 -2.98 8.70
CA SER A 34 -1.01 -2.50 9.02
C SER A 34 -0.53 -3.03 10.38
N PHE A 35 -1.37 -2.94 11.42
CA PHE A 35 -1.04 -3.51 12.73
C PHE A 35 -0.82 -5.03 12.65
N ASN A 36 -1.66 -5.75 11.92
CA ASN A 36 -1.48 -7.19 11.74
C ASN A 36 -0.16 -7.52 11.04
N TYR A 37 0.21 -6.76 9.99
CA TYR A 37 1.48 -6.93 9.31
C TYR A 37 2.68 -6.57 10.21
N GLN A 38 2.60 -5.48 10.98
CA GLN A 38 3.63 -5.10 11.95
C GLN A 38 3.81 -6.14 13.05
N ARG A 39 2.73 -6.82 13.49
CA ARG A 39 2.82 -7.92 14.45
C ARG A 39 3.65 -9.08 13.93
N VAL A 40 3.48 -9.47 12.66
CA VAL A 40 4.30 -10.52 12.03
C VAL A 40 5.77 -10.13 12.04
N LEU A 41 6.10 -8.87 11.71
CA LEU A 41 7.46 -8.36 11.79
C LEU A 41 8.01 -8.42 13.23
N LEU A 42 7.26 -7.89 14.19
CA LEU A 42 7.65 -7.85 15.60
C LEU A 42 7.89 -9.26 16.17
N GLU A 43 7.12 -10.25 15.76
CA GLU A 43 7.30 -11.63 16.17
C GLU A 43 8.67 -12.18 15.74
N VAL A 44 9.14 -11.85 14.53
CA VAL A 44 10.49 -12.19 14.08
C VAL A 44 11.53 -11.54 14.98
N TRP A 45 11.38 -10.24 15.28
CA TRP A 45 12.29 -9.51 16.16
C TRP A 45 12.37 -10.13 17.57
N ILE A 46 11.22 -10.40 18.20
CA ILE A 46 11.14 -10.99 19.54
C ILE A 46 11.81 -12.36 19.56
N LYS A 47 11.42 -13.25 18.64
CA LYS A 47 12.00 -14.61 18.56
C LYS A 47 13.50 -14.58 18.31
N THR A 48 14.00 -13.66 17.48
CA THR A 48 15.44 -13.53 17.22
C THR A 48 16.17 -13.02 18.46
N ALA A 49 15.61 -12.03 19.16
CA ALA A 49 16.17 -11.51 20.39
C ALA A 49 16.22 -12.56 21.50
N GLU A 50 15.18 -13.37 21.66
CA GLU A 50 15.12 -14.47 22.63
C GLU A 50 16.25 -15.49 22.40
N GLU A 51 16.44 -15.96 21.17
CA GLU A 51 17.54 -16.88 20.84
C GLU A 51 18.90 -16.26 21.06
N PHE A 52 19.06 -14.99 20.67
CA PHE A 52 20.31 -14.27 20.86
C PHE A 52 20.66 -14.11 22.35
N LEU A 53 19.69 -13.76 23.19
CA LEU A 53 19.86 -13.67 24.65
C LEU A 53 20.19 -15.02 25.29
N GLN A 54 19.56 -16.11 24.84
CA GLN A 54 19.89 -17.46 25.31
C GLN A 54 21.33 -17.86 24.94
N MET A 55 21.76 -17.53 23.72
CA MET A 55 23.13 -17.79 23.27
C MET A 55 24.17 -17.04 24.12
N LEU A 56 23.89 -15.77 24.44
CA LEU A 56 24.74 -14.97 25.33
C LEU A 56 24.75 -15.50 26.78
N ALA A 57 23.63 -15.99 27.30
CA ALA A 57 23.54 -16.56 28.65
C ALA A 57 24.29 -17.90 28.80
N LEU A 58 24.35 -18.70 27.74
CA LEU A 58 25.09 -19.96 27.68
C LEU A 58 26.60 -19.73 27.44
N GLY A 59 26.95 -18.68 26.70
CA GLY A 59 28.32 -18.19 26.51
C GLY A 59 28.82 -17.40 27.73
N LYS A 60 29.05 -18.08 28.86
CA LYS A 60 29.70 -17.50 30.04
C LYS A 60 31.17 -17.16 29.77
N GLU A 61 31.47 -16.08 29.07
CA GLU A 61 32.78 -15.40 29.10
C GLU A 61 32.69 -14.12 28.25
N GLY A 62 32.81 -12.94 28.87
CA GLY A 62 33.06 -11.69 28.12
C GLY A 62 32.31 -10.43 28.53
N ALA A 63 31.56 -10.42 29.64
CA ALA A 63 30.82 -9.21 30.07
C ALA A 63 31.67 -8.18 30.84
N ALA A 64 33.01 -8.28 30.88
CA ALA A 64 33.84 -7.41 31.70
C ALA A 64 35.15 -7.01 31.02
N SER A 65 35.11 -6.07 30.07
CA SER A 65 36.09 -4.98 29.85
C SER A 65 36.03 -4.46 28.40
N ILE A 66 35.90 -3.14 28.23
CA ILE A 66 35.84 -2.49 26.91
C ILE A 66 37.27 -2.36 26.36
N ASN A 67 37.64 -3.24 25.43
CA ASN A 67 38.93 -3.25 24.72
C ASN A 67 38.69 -3.44 23.20
N PRO A 68 39.66 -3.23 22.28
CA PRO A 68 39.48 -3.42 20.84
C PRO A 68 38.98 -4.81 20.42
N GLN A 69 39.26 -5.84 21.24
CA GLN A 69 38.69 -7.19 21.10
C GLN A 69 37.15 -7.19 21.18
N MET A 70 36.55 -6.30 21.99
CA MET A 70 35.10 -6.14 22.12
C MET A 70 34.45 -5.63 20.84
N MET A 71 35.16 -4.85 20.00
CA MET A 71 34.64 -4.41 18.70
C MET A 71 34.61 -5.56 17.68
N GLN A 72 35.60 -6.46 17.72
CA GLN A 72 35.57 -7.71 16.94
C GLN A 72 34.46 -8.65 17.43
N HIS A 73 34.27 -8.79 18.74
CA HIS A 73 33.16 -9.57 19.30
C HIS A 73 31.80 -8.97 18.96
N TRP A 74 31.67 -7.65 18.93
CA TRP A 74 30.45 -6.96 18.52
C TRP A 74 30.08 -7.23 17.06
N GLN A 75 31.04 -7.18 16.14
CA GLN A 75 30.80 -7.53 14.74
C GLN A 75 30.41 -9.00 14.57
N GLN A 76 31.04 -9.91 15.31
CA GLN A 76 30.69 -11.32 15.31
C GLN A 76 29.27 -11.55 15.85
N TRP A 77 28.90 -10.88 16.94
CA TRP A 77 27.54 -10.94 17.50
C TRP A 77 26.49 -10.37 16.56
N LEU A 78 26.75 -9.22 15.94
CA LEU A 78 25.87 -8.66 14.92
C LEU A 78 25.73 -9.59 13.72
N SER A 79 26.80 -10.27 13.30
CA SER A 79 26.74 -11.25 12.22
C SER A 79 25.86 -12.46 12.60
N VAL A 80 26.02 -13.01 13.80
CA VAL A 80 25.19 -14.11 14.30
C VAL A 80 23.73 -13.68 14.45
N TRP A 81 23.50 -12.48 14.99
CA TRP A 81 22.16 -11.90 15.10
C TRP A 81 21.53 -11.71 13.73
N SER A 82 22.24 -11.13 12.76
CA SER A 82 21.75 -10.92 11.39
C SER A 82 21.42 -12.24 10.71
N GLN A 83 22.27 -13.26 10.84
CA GLN A 83 22.01 -14.58 10.26
C GLN A 83 20.80 -15.27 10.88
N SER A 84 20.63 -15.16 12.20
CA SER A 84 19.43 -15.68 12.89
C SER A 84 18.18 -14.92 12.47
N PHE A 85 18.26 -13.59 12.39
CA PHE A 85 17.17 -12.73 11.91
C PHE A 85 16.77 -13.10 10.49
N ASP A 86 17.72 -13.17 9.56
CA ASP A 86 17.47 -13.47 8.14
C ASP A 86 16.80 -14.83 7.97
N ARG A 87 17.26 -15.84 8.72
CA ARG A 87 16.66 -17.17 8.71
C ARG A 87 15.21 -17.13 9.21
N LYS A 88 14.95 -16.51 10.36
CA LYS A 88 13.59 -16.43 10.94
C LYS A 88 12.67 -15.56 10.11
N PHE A 89 13.19 -14.48 9.58
CA PHE A 89 12.49 -13.60 8.65
C PHE A 89 12.07 -14.39 7.42
N ALA A 90 13.00 -15.08 6.75
CA ALA A 90 12.70 -15.89 5.57
C ALA A 90 11.67 -16.98 5.87
N GLN A 91 11.80 -17.70 6.99
CA GLN A 91 10.84 -18.74 7.39
C GLN A 91 9.44 -18.16 7.65
N THR A 92 9.36 -17.06 8.40
CA THR A 92 8.08 -16.42 8.75
C THR A 92 7.43 -15.82 7.51
N PHE A 93 8.20 -15.12 6.67
CA PHE A 93 7.71 -14.50 5.43
C PHE A 93 7.44 -15.50 4.30
N GLN A 94 7.83 -16.76 4.43
CA GLN A 94 7.42 -17.81 3.49
C GLN A 94 6.17 -18.55 3.95
N SER A 95 5.73 -18.35 5.21
CA SER A 95 4.50 -18.96 5.70
C SER A 95 3.26 -18.43 4.96
N ASP A 96 2.29 -19.31 4.76
CA ASP A 96 1.01 -18.98 4.13
C ASP A 96 0.26 -17.90 4.92
N ASP A 97 0.32 -17.96 6.26
CA ASP A 97 -0.27 -16.96 7.15
C ASP A 97 0.33 -15.56 6.93
N ALA A 98 1.66 -15.45 6.84
CA ALA A 98 2.31 -14.18 6.57
C ALA A 98 2.05 -13.69 5.14
N LEU A 99 1.88 -14.58 4.17
CA LEU A 99 1.46 -14.22 2.82
C LEU A 99 0.05 -13.65 2.80
N GLN A 100 -0.89 -14.26 3.51
CA GLN A 100 -2.26 -13.78 3.63
C GLN A 100 -2.32 -12.40 4.31
N ILE A 101 -1.61 -12.22 5.42
CA ILE A 101 -1.55 -10.94 6.14
C ILE A 101 -0.95 -9.84 5.26
N ARG A 102 0.12 -10.14 4.51
CA ARG A 102 0.70 -9.19 3.54
C ARG A 102 -0.25 -8.86 2.40
N GLY A 103 -0.95 -9.86 1.88
CA GLY A 103 -1.97 -9.67 0.86
C GLY A 103 -3.06 -8.72 1.34
N GLN A 104 -3.61 -8.95 2.52
CA GLN A 104 -4.60 -8.09 3.15
C GLN A 104 -4.10 -6.65 3.34
N TYR A 105 -2.86 -6.48 3.81
CA TYR A 105 -2.23 -5.16 3.94
C TYR A 105 -2.11 -4.43 2.60
N LEU A 106 -1.61 -5.10 1.56
CA LEU A 106 -1.45 -4.51 0.23
C LEU A 106 -2.81 -4.15 -0.40
N THR A 107 -3.80 -5.03 -0.27
CA THR A 107 -5.15 -4.78 -0.76
C THR A 107 -5.80 -3.60 -0.02
N ALA A 108 -5.65 -3.52 1.30
CA ALA A 108 -6.19 -2.41 2.08
C ALA A 108 -5.49 -1.08 1.72
N ALA A 109 -4.17 -1.10 1.53
CA ALA A 109 -3.40 0.08 1.11
C ALA A 109 -3.81 0.56 -0.30
N ALA A 110 -4.01 -0.37 -1.24
CA ALA A 110 -4.49 -0.04 -2.58
C ALA A 110 -5.90 0.56 -2.55
N THR A 111 -6.78 0.01 -1.71
CA THR A 111 -8.15 0.50 -1.51
C THR A 111 -8.15 1.92 -0.94
N LEU A 112 -7.35 2.16 0.10
CA LEU A 112 -7.19 3.50 0.69
C LEU A 112 -6.67 4.50 -0.34
N LYS A 113 -5.65 4.14 -1.13
CA LYS A 113 -5.10 5.01 -2.18
C LYS A 113 -6.16 5.37 -3.22
N LYS A 114 -7.03 4.42 -3.59
CA LYS A 114 -8.15 4.68 -4.51
C LYS A 114 -9.15 5.67 -3.91
N GLN A 115 -9.53 5.48 -2.65
CA GLN A 115 -10.47 6.38 -1.96
C GLN A 115 -9.89 7.80 -1.81
N GLN A 116 -8.59 7.93 -1.51
CA GLN A 116 -7.90 9.22 -1.48
C GLN A 116 -7.95 9.95 -2.82
N GLN A 117 -7.77 9.24 -3.94
CA GLN A 117 -7.90 9.83 -5.28
C GLN A 117 -9.33 10.31 -5.55
N GLN A 118 -10.35 9.56 -5.11
CA GLN A 118 -11.74 9.94 -5.30
C GLN A 118 -12.09 11.23 -4.53
N VAL A 119 -11.67 11.33 -3.27
CA VAL A 119 -11.84 12.56 -2.49
C VAL A 119 -11.12 13.73 -3.13
N LEU A 120 -9.88 13.53 -3.62
CA LEU A 120 -9.13 14.57 -4.31
C LEU A 120 -9.85 15.04 -5.58
N ASP A 121 -10.38 14.11 -6.37
CA ASP A 121 -11.12 14.44 -7.59
C ASP A 121 -12.36 15.28 -7.28
N VAL A 122 -13.10 15.00 -6.19
CA VAL A 122 -14.24 15.85 -5.83
C VAL A 122 -13.81 17.23 -5.35
N ILE A 123 -12.75 17.33 -4.57
CA ILE A 123 -12.20 18.65 -4.16
C ILE A 123 -11.76 19.45 -5.39
N LEU A 124 -11.11 18.83 -6.37
CA LEU A 124 -10.69 19.49 -7.60
C LEU A 124 -11.88 19.94 -8.44
N LYS A 125 -12.91 19.10 -8.61
CA LYS A 125 -14.17 19.49 -9.30
C LYS A 125 -14.82 20.70 -8.65
N TRP A 126 -14.86 20.74 -7.33
CA TRP A 126 -15.41 21.87 -6.58
C TRP A 126 -14.63 23.18 -6.78
N ASN A 127 -13.38 23.11 -7.22
CA ASN A 127 -12.54 24.27 -7.53
C ASN A 127 -12.43 24.52 -9.04
N ASP A 128 -13.25 23.87 -9.87
CA ASP A 128 -13.18 23.91 -11.34
C ASP A 128 -11.79 23.57 -11.90
N LEU A 129 -11.04 22.71 -11.18
CA LEU A 129 -9.72 22.24 -11.57
C LEU A 129 -9.81 20.88 -12.26
N PRO A 130 -8.95 20.62 -13.27
CA PRO A 130 -8.97 19.35 -13.99
C PRO A 130 -8.64 18.19 -13.05
N THR A 131 -9.49 17.17 -13.05
CA THR A 131 -9.27 15.96 -12.27
C THR A 131 -8.42 14.94 -13.02
N ARG A 132 -7.83 14.01 -12.28
CA ARG A 132 -7.07 12.92 -12.90
C ARG A 132 -7.99 11.99 -13.70
N SER A 133 -9.19 11.72 -13.21
CA SER A 133 -10.18 10.92 -13.91
C SER A 133 -10.59 11.52 -15.26
N GLU A 134 -10.79 12.83 -15.32
CA GLU A 134 -11.11 13.53 -16.58
C GLU A 134 -9.92 13.52 -17.55
N ILE A 135 -8.69 13.71 -17.06
CA ILE A 135 -7.48 13.62 -17.88
C ILE A 135 -7.33 12.21 -18.47
N ASP A 136 -7.52 11.17 -17.66
CA ASP A 136 -7.44 9.77 -18.10
C ASP A 136 -8.52 9.45 -19.14
N GLU A 137 -9.74 9.98 -18.96
CA GLU A 137 -10.83 9.86 -19.94
C GLU A 137 -10.49 10.54 -21.28
N ILE A 138 -9.94 11.75 -21.24
CA ILE A 138 -9.47 12.47 -22.44
C ILE A 138 -8.39 11.63 -23.16
N HIS A 139 -7.41 11.09 -22.44
CA HIS A 139 -6.38 10.23 -23.02
C HIS A 139 -6.98 8.99 -23.68
N ARG A 140 -7.97 8.35 -23.04
CA ARG A 140 -8.66 7.19 -23.59
C ARG A 140 -9.43 7.54 -24.86
N ASN A 141 -10.16 8.65 -24.86
CA ASN A 141 -10.90 9.12 -26.03
C ASN A 141 -9.96 9.43 -27.20
N ILE A 142 -8.82 10.08 -26.94
CA ILE A 142 -7.79 10.33 -27.95
C ILE A 142 -7.24 9.01 -28.52
N TYR A 143 -7.02 8.01 -27.68
CA TYR A 143 -6.56 6.70 -28.12
C TYR A 143 -7.57 5.99 -29.03
N GLU A 144 -8.85 5.94 -28.63
CA GLU A 144 -9.91 5.31 -29.44
C GLU A 144 -10.11 6.05 -30.76
N LEU A 145 -10.11 7.40 -30.75
CA LEU A 145 -10.18 8.20 -31.98
C LEU A 145 -9.03 7.90 -32.94
N ARG A 146 -7.79 7.74 -32.43
CA ARG A 146 -6.64 7.35 -33.27
C ARG A 146 -6.80 5.96 -33.87
N LYS A 147 -7.40 5.04 -33.11
CA LYS A 147 -7.65 3.67 -33.54
C LYS A 147 -8.72 3.62 -34.63
N GLU A 148 -9.85 4.29 -34.44
CA GLU A 148 -10.92 4.42 -35.43
C GLU A 148 -10.41 5.08 -36.72
N MET A 149 -9.64 6.17 -36.58
CA MET A 149 -9.02 6.83 -37.73
C MET A 149 -8.09 5.89 -38.52
N LYS A 150 -7.35 5.01 -37.83
CA LYS A 150 -6.50 4.00 -38.48
C LYS A 150 -7.34 2.95 -39.21
N GLN A 151 -8.42 2.46 -38.60
CA GLN A 151 -9.33 1.50 -39.21
C GLN A 151 -10.02 2.08 -40.45
N LEU A 152 -10.54 3.31 -40.36
CA LEU A 152 -11.13 4.03 -41.49
C LEU A 152 -10.11 4.18 -42.62
N LYS A 153 -8.89 4.63 -42.32
CA LYS A 153 -7.82 4.73 -43.33
C LYS A 153 -7.54 3.38 -44.00
N GLN A 154 -7.51 2.28 -43.25
CA GLN A 154 -7.31 0.95 -43.82
C GLN A 154 -8.47 0.52 -44.74
N ALA A 155 -9.72 0.75 -44.32
CA ALA A 155 -10.90 0.46 -45.13
C ALA A 155 -11.00 1.29 -46.42
N PHE A 156 -10.44 2.51 -46.43
CA PHE A 156 -10.32 3.33 -47.65
C PHE A 156 -9.14 2.93 -48.55
N ILE A 157 -8.15 2.21 -48.03
CA ILE A 157 -6.96 1.76 -48.77
C ILE A 157 -7.15 0.35 -49.35
N GLU A 158 -8.00 -0.49 -48.75
CA GLU A 158 -8.47 -1.72 -49.39
C GLU A 158 -9.36 -1.36 -50.59
N PRO A 159 -8.97 -1.71 -51.83
CA PRO A 159 -9.76 -1.39 -53.00
C PRO A 159 -11.12 -2.07 -52.89
N ARG A 160 -12.21 -1.31 -53.09
CA ARG A 160 -13.55 -1.87 -53.32
C ARG A 160 -13.42 -2.87 -54.45
N SER A 161 -13.45 -4.14 -54.08
CA SER A 161 -13.55 -5.27 -54.98
C SER A 161 -15.02 -5.39 -55.34
N ASP A 162 -15.46 -4.49 -56.22
CA ASP A 162 -16.68 -4.62 -57.01
C ASP A 162 -16.26 -4.99 -58.44
#